data_AF-A0A7W0N7U6-F1
#
_entry.id   AF-A0A7W0N7U6-F1
#
_cell.length_a   1.000
_cell.length_b   1.000
_cell.length_c   1.000
_cell.angle_alpha   90.00
_cell.angle_beta   90.00
_cell.angle_gamma   90.00
#
_symmetry.space_group_name_H-M   'P 1'
#
loop_
_entity.id
_entity.type
_entity.pdbx_description
1 polymer ?
#
loop_
_entity_poly.entity_id
_entity_poly.type
_entity_poly.pdbx_seq_one_letter_code
_entity_poly.pdbx_strand_id
1 'polypeptide(L)'
;MTFQAINGKIDAAAIQTEFEIFSKPSSNTKVLAHAEILNAILETLEPIEFKTADKLDVPQKHLLVMCVNELLSKVKKQNFDLARKDDFIFAFNGAYWKELNRATIKNFLGNVAERLSVHSLEAQHYKFKNELYNQFLSSAYFEPIKPRSDVVLINLQNGTFEIS
;
A
#
# COMPACT_ATOMS: atom_id res chain seq x y z
N MET A 1 35.15 -40.35 9.03
CA MET A 1 34.03 -39.96 8.15
C MET A 1 34.41 -38.64 7.49
N THR A 2 34.74 -38.71 6.22
CA THR A 2 34.99 -37.57 5.33
C THR A 2 33.68 -36.92 4.93
N PHE A 3 33.57 -35.60 5.05
CA PHE A 3 32.52 -34.82 4.39
C PHE A 3 33.17 -33.82 3.43
N GLN A 4 32.78 -33.93 2.17
CA GLN A 4 33.23 -33.14 1.02
C GLN A 4 32.59 -31.74 1.04
N ALA A 5 33.35 -30.75 0.54
CA ALA A 5 32.84 -29.43 0.22
C ALA A 5 31.90 -29.47 -0.99
N ILE A 6 30.69 -28.94 -0.84
CA ILE A 6 29.77 -28.63 -1.95
C ILE A 6 30.01 -27.20 -2.40
N ASN A 7 30.85 -27.04 -3.42
CA ASN A 7 30.98 -25.80 -4.20
C ASN A 7 29.73 -25.61 -5.06
N GLY A 8 28.70 -24.97 -4.50
CA GLY A 8 27.62 -24.37 -5.30
C GLY A 8 28.02 -22.95 -5.67
N LYS A 9 28.35 -22.70 -6.94
CA LYS A 9 28.45 -21.33 -7.47
C LYS A 9 27.09 -20.65 -7.30
N ILE A 10 27.00 -19.75 -6.33
CA ILE A 10 25.83 -18.88 -6.18
C ILE A 10 25.97 -17.82 -7.26
N ASP A 11 25.03 -17.82 -8.21
CA ASP A 11 24.97 -16.84 -9.27
C ASP A 11 24.57 -15.49 -8.67
N ALA A 12 25.56 -14.62 -8.45
CA ALA A 12 25.38 -13.31 -7.82
C ALA A 12 24.36 -12.43 -8.56
N ALA A 13 24.08 -12.73 -9.83
CA ALA A 13 23.06 -12.04 -10.62
C ALA A 13 21.63 -12.29 -10.13
N ALA A 14 21.32 -13.47 -9.57
CA ALA A 14 19.98 -13.79 -9.06
C ALA A 14 19.67 -13.09 -7.72
N ILE A 15 20.69 -12.83 -6.91
CA ILE A 15 20.58 -12.09 -5.64
C ILE A 15 20.31 -10.60 -5.90
N GLN A 16 20.82 -10.07 -7.02
CA GLN A 16 20.67 -8.65 -7.35
C GLN A 16 19.22 -8.27 -7.67
N THR A 17 18.42 -9.20 -8.20
CA THR A 17 17.03 -8.97 -8.62
C THR A 17 16.03 -9.01 -7.46
N GLU A 18 16.26 -9.81 -6.42
CA GLU A 18 15.40 -9.85 -5.21
C GLU A 18 15.62 -8.64 -4.28
N PHE A 19 16.75 -7.94 -4.43
CA PHE A 19 17.10 -6.74 -3.67
C PHE A 19 16.23 -5.52 -4.00
N GLU A 20 15.51 -5.54 -5.12
CA GLU A 20 14.67 -4.41 -5.56
C GLU A 20 13.31 -4.36 -4.86
N ILE A 21 12.81 -5.47 -4.31
CA ILE A 21 11.48 -5.53 -3.66
C ILE A 21 11.53 -4.98 -2.21
N PHE A 22 12.70 -5.04 -1.57
CA PHE A 22 12.98 -4.39 -0.28
C PHE A 22 13.99 -3.27 -0.46
N SER A 23 13.73 -2.43 -1.47
CA SER A 23 14.62 -1.37 -1.91
C SER A 23 15.25 -0.63 -0.73
N LYS A 24 16.59 -0.60 -0.73
CA LYS A 24 17.48 0.25 0.06
C LYS A 24 16.76 1.50 0.57
N PRO A 25 16.93 1.90 1.85
CA PRO A 25 16.58 3.26 2.23
C PRO A 25 17.37 4.19 1.32
N SER A 26 16.67 4.84 0.39
CA SER A 26 17.23 5.98 -0.31
C SER A 26 17.65 6.93 0.80
N SER A 27 18.91 7.34 0.76
CA SER A 27 19.56 8.18 1.77
C SER A 27 18.99 9.61 1.71
N ASN A 28 17.68 9.77 1.89
CA ASN A 28 16.97 11.01 2.20
C ASN A 28 15.46 10.83 2.50
N THR A 29 14.96 9.62 2.82
CA THR A 29 13.51 9.45 3.07
C THR A 29 13.16 9.88 4.50
N LYS A 30 12.54 11.06 4.64
CA LYS A 30 11.95 11.53 5.91
C LYS A 30 10.85 10.55 6.33
N VAL A 31 11.13 9.70 7.31
CA VAL A 31 10.14 8.78 7.88
C VAL A 31 9.00 9.60 8.49
N LEU A 32 7.80 9.45 7.94
CA LEU A 32 6.64 10.23 8.36
C LEU A 32 5.92 9.55 9.53
N ALA A 33 5.39 10.33 10.48
CA ALA A 33 4.62 9.78 11.57
C ALA A 33 3.31 9.16 11.05
N HIS A 34 2.89 8.03 11.63
CA HIS A 34 1.66 7.34 11.21
C HIS A 34 0.39 8.18 11.33
N ALA A 35 0.38 9.18 12.22
CA ALA A 35 -0.73 10.11 12.33
C ALA A 35 -0.86 11.03 11.09
N GLU A 36 0.22 11.22 10.33
CA GLU A 36 0.29 12.17 9.22
C GLU A 36 0.20 11.48 7.85
N ILE A 37 0.43 10.16 7.75
CA ILE A 37 0.44 9.41 6.47
C ILE A 37 -0.85 9.59 5.68
N LEU A 38 -2.01 9.42 6.33
CA LEU A 38 -3.29 9.52 5.62
C LEU A 38 -3.51 10.92 5.06
N ASN A 39 -3.11 11.95 5.80
CA ASN A 39 -3.18 13.33 5.32
C ASN A 39 -2.19 13.58 4.18
N ALA A 40 -0.95 13.09 4.31
CA ALA A 40 0.05 13.19 3.25
C ALA A 40 -0.42 12.52 1.95
N ILE A 41 -0.97 11.30 2.04
CA ILE A 41 -1.56 10.62 0.88
C ILE A 41 -2.69 11.48 0.30
N LEU A 42 -3.59 12.01 1.13
CA LEU A 42 -4.73 12.81 0.67
C LEU A 42 -4.30 14.07 -0.08
N GLU A 43 -3.25 14.76 0.38
CA GLU A 43 -2.73 15.97 -0.24
C GLU A 43 -2.17 15.73 -1.64
N THR A 44 -1.61 14.54 -1.88
CA THR A 44 -1.04 14.16 -3.18
C THR A 44 -2.08 13.75 -4.23
N LEU A 45 -3.33 13.54 -3.82
CA LEU A 45 -4.40 13.19 -4.74
C LEU A 45 -4.89 14.44 -5.45
N GLU A 46 -4.97 14.32 -6.77
CA GLU A 46 -5.44 15.37 -7.67
C GLU A 46 -6.87 15.02 -8.14
N PRO A 47 -7.73 16.03 -8.35
CA PRO A 47 -9.03 15.85 -8.97
C PRO A 47 -8.96 15.06 -10.28
N ILE A 48 -9.86 14.10 -10.47
CA ILE A 48 -9.95 13.32 -11.71
C ILE A 48 -11.29 13.60 -12.37
N GLU A 49 -11.27 13.79 -13.69
CA GLU A 49 -12.49 13.78 -14.48
C GLU A 49 -12.95 12.33 -14.70
N PHE A 50 -13.99 11.90 -13.99
CA PHE A 50 -14.64 10.63 -14.25
C PHE A 50 -15.41 10.72 -15.57
N LYS A 51 -14.78 10.31 -16.67
CA LYS A 51 -15.42 10.22 -17.99
C LYS A 51 -15.52 8.75 -18.41
N THR A 52 -16.72 8.34 -18.81
CA THR A 52 -16.91 7.10 -19.58
C THR A 52 -16.77 7.40 -21.06
N ALA A 53 -16.41 6.40 -21.86
CA ALA A 53 -16.26 6.53 -23.32
C ALA A 53 -17.50 7.14 -24.00
N ASP A 54 -18.67 6.99 -23.37
CA ASP A 54 -19.98 7.38 -23.92
C ASP A 54 -20.56 8.67 -23.34
N LYS A 55 -19.81 9.46 -22.55
CA LYS A 55 -20.27 10.72 -21.90
C LYS A 55 -21.54 10.57 -21.03
N LEU A 56 -21.88 9.35 -20.63
CA LEU A 56 -23.00 9.08 -19.73
C LEU A 56 -22.58 9.30 -18.28
N ASP A 57 -23.55 9.64 -17.41
CA ASP A 57 -23.37 9.64 -15.96
C ASP A 57 -22.64 8.37 -15.52
N VAL A 58 -21.53 8.56 -14.83
CA VAL A 58 -20.67 7.46 -14.42
C VAL A 58 -21.40 6.63 -13.37
N PRO A 59 -21.68 5.33 -13.61
CA PRO A 59 -22.37 4.53 -12.63
C PRO A 59 -21.54 4.40 -11.35
N GLN A 60 -22.20 4.41 -10.20
CA GLN A 60 -21.57 4.37 -8.86
C GLN A 60 -20.49 3.28 -8.75
N LYS A 61 -20.73 2.07 -9.29
CA LYS A 61 -19.75 0.97 -9.31
C LYS A 61 -18.41 1.34 -9.95
N HIS A 62 -18.41 2.17 -11.00
CA HIS A 62 -17.19 2.62 -11.66
C HIS A 62 -16.47 3.67 -10.81
N LEU A 63 -17.20 4.59 -10.19
CA LEU A 63 -16.63 5.55 -9.24
C LEU A 63 -15.90 4.85 -8.10
N LEU A 64 -16.51 3.81 -7.52
CA LEU A 64 -15.90 3.02 -6.44
C LEU A 64 -14.56 2.41 -6.88
N VAL A 65 -14.55 1.74 -8.02
CA VAL A 65 -13.34 1.08 -8.56
C VAL A 65 -12.26 2.11 -8.91
N MET A 66 -12.64 3.20 -9.59
CA MET A 66 -11.70 4.25 -9.99
C MET A 66 -11.06 4.94 -8.77
N CYS A 67 -11.85 5.25 -7.74
CA CYS A 67 -11.34 5.88 -6.52
C CYS A 67 -10.30 5.00 -5.81
N VAL A 68 -10.59 3.71 -5.65
CA VAL A 68 -9.68 2.78 -4.97
C VAL A 68 -8.42 2.53 -5.80
N ASN A 69 -8.55 2.35 -7.12
CA ASN A 69 -7.41 2.13 -7.99
C ASN A 69 -6.46 3.33 -8.02
N GLU A 70 -7.00 4.54 -8.11
CA GLU A 70 -6.18 5.74 -8.09
C GLU A 70 -5.44 5.90 -6.76
N LEU A 71 -6.16 5.70 -5.65
CA LEU A 71 -5.56 5.73 -4.31
C LEU A 71 -4.37 4.76 -4.22
N LEU A 72 -4.57 3.48 -4.55
CA LEU A 72 -3.51 2.46 -4.44
C LEU A 72 -2.34 2.77 -5.38
N SER A 73 -2.61 3.27 -6.59
CA SER A 73 -1.57 3.70 -7.54
C SER A 73 -0.73 4.86 -7.00
N LYS A 74 -1.36 5.88 -6.40
CA LYS A 74 -0.69 7.07 -5.87
C LYS A 74 0.10 6.78 -4.59
N VAL A 75 -0.43 5.92 -3.72
CA VAL A 75 0.23 5.46 -2.50
C VAL A 75 1.53 4.74 -2.82
N LYS A 76 1.50 3.77 -3.75
CA LYS A 76 2.68 3.01 -4.17
C LYS A 76 3.80 3.89 -4.72
N LYS A 77 3.47 4.97 -5.44
CA LYS A 77 4.46 5.92 -5.99
C LYS A 77 5.21 6.73 -4.93
N GLN A 78 4.72 6.78 -3.70
CA GLN A 78 5.29 7.57 -2.60
C GLN A 78 6.08 6.73 -1.58
N ASN A 79 6.33 5.46 -1.87
CA ASN A 79 6.91 4.49 -0.91
C ASN A 79 6.05 4.32 0.36
N PHE A 80 4.77 4.67 0.29
CA PHE A 80 3.77 4.29 1.27
C PHE A 80 3.04 3.06 0.76
N ASP A 81 2.36 2.36 1.66
CA ASP A 81 1.50 1.25 1.28
C ASP A 81 0.28 1.15 2.19
N LEU A 82 -0.82 0.65 1.64
CA LEU A 82 -2.05 0.36 2.35
C LEU A 82 -2.44 -1.08 2.02
N ALA A 83 -2.26 -1.96 3.00
CA ALA A 83 -2.40 -3.39 2.80
C ALA A 83 -3.47 -3.98 3.72
N ARG A 84 -4.18 -4.98 3.19
CA ARG A 84 -5.05 -5.85 3.98
C ARG A 84 -4.31 -7.14 4.34
N LYS A 85 -4.40 -7.55 5.60
CA LYS A 85 -4.07 -8.90 6.06
C LYS A 85 -5.23 -9.44 6.89
N ASP A 86 -5.85 -10.50 6.40
CA ASP A 86 -7.09 -11.07 6.94
C ASP A 86 -8.19 -10.00 7.07
N ASP A 87 -8.62 -9.64 8.27
CA ASP A 87 -9.63 -8.59 8.50
C ASP A 87 -9.03 -7.24 8.92
N PHE A 88 -7.70 -7.15 9.02
CA PHE A 88 -6.98 -5.98 9.48
C PHE A 88 -6.37 -5.21 8.30
N ILE A 89 -6.30 -3.90 8.46
CA ILE A 89 -5.73 -2.99 7.47
C ILE A 89 -4.53 -2.31 8.10
N PHE A 90 -3.44 -2.24 7.34
CA PHE A 90 -2.18 -1.65 7.79
C PHE A 90 -1.75 -0.55 6.84
N ALA A 91 -1.14 0.49 7.40
CA ALA A 91 -0.42 1.51 6.66
C ALA A 91 1.08 1.33 6.85
N PHE A 92 1.85 1.46 5.77
CA PHE A 92 3.29 1.51 5.78
C PHE A 92 3.77 2.96 5.59
N ASN A 93 4.66 3.42 6.47
CA ASN A 93 5.14 4.80 6.49
C ASN A 93 6.51 5.03 5.85
N GLY A 94 7.01 4.02 5.13
CA GLY A 94 8.40 4.00 4.63
C GLY A 94 9.39 3.35 5.60
N ALA A 95 8.98 2.97 6.82
CA ALA A 95 9.85 2.29 7.79
C ALA A 95 9.20 1.07 8.46
N TYR A 96 7.95 1.18 8.90
CA TYR A 96 7.23 0.09 9.56
C TYR A 96 5.72 0.17 9.30
N TRP A 97 5.03 -0.92 9.63
CA TRP A 97 3.58 -1.06 9.47
C TRP A 97 2.86 -0.71 10.77
N LYS A 98 1.70 -0.04 10.65
CA LYS A 98 0.78 0.17 11.77
C LYS A 98 -0.64 -0.17 11.36
N GLU A 99 -1.36 -0.85 12.24
CA GLU A 99 -2.77 -1.15 12.07
C GLU A 99 -3.61 0.13 12.06
N LEU A 100 -4.57 0.19 11.14
CA LEU A 100 -5.62 1.20 11.06
C LEU A 100 -6.93 0.57 11.51
N ASN A 101 -7.66 1.27 12.37
CA ASN A 101 -9.00 0.84 12.71
C ASN A 101 -9.98 1.09 11.54
N ARG A 102 -11.07 0.33 11.54
CA ARG A 102 -12.10 0.36 10.49
C ARG A 102 -12.76 1.73 10.30
N ALA A 103 -12.97 2.49 11.37
CA ALA A 103 -13.61 3.80 11.28
C ALA A 103 -12.70 4.82 10.59
N THR A 104 -11.41 4.81 10.95
CA THR A 104 -10.37 5.66 10.36
C THR A 104 -10.26 5.44 8.86
N ILE A 105 -10.14 4.18 8.40
CA ILE A 105 -10.01 3.91 6.96
C ILE A 105 -11.30 4.25 6.19
N LYS A 106 -12.49 3.98 6.75
CA LYS A 106 -13.76 4.36 6.10
C LYS A 106 -13.88 5.87 5.93
N ASN A 107 -13.50 6.63 6.96
CA ASN A 107 -13.55 8.08 6.87
C ASN A 107 -12.54 8.60 5.86
N PHE A 108 -11.32 8.06 5.90
CA PHE A 108 -10.27 8.37 4.94
C PHE A 108 -10.70 8.11 3.48
N LEU A 109 -11.29 6.95 3.18
CA LEU A 109 -11.78 6.62 1.83
C LEU A 109 -12.85 7.60 1.34
N GLY A 110 -13.73 8.08 2.23
CA GLY A 110 -14.70 9.13 1.88
C GLY A 110 -14.00 10.43 1.47
N ASN A 111 -13.02 10.88 2.27
CA ASN A 111 -12.24 12.08 1.95
C ASN A 111 -11.44 11.93 0.65
N VAL A 112 -10.91 10.73 0.38
CA VAL A 112 -10.25 10.40 -0.90
C VAL A 112 -11.22 10.58 -2.05
N ALA A 113 -12.45 10.05 -1.96
CA ALA A 113 -13.44 10.19 -3.01
C ALA A 113 -13.81 11.67 -3.27
N GLU A 114 -13.96 12.49 -2.23
CA GLU A 114 -14.17 13.94 -2.38
C GLU A 114 -13.00 14.61 -3.09
N ARG A 115 -11.77 14.27 -2.70
CA ARG A 115 -10.55 14.81 -3.31
C ARG A 115 -10.45 14.44 -4.79
N LEU A 116 -10.95 13.27 -5.16
CA LEU A 116 -11.03 12.78 -6.53
C LEU A 116 -12.25 13.32 -7.31
N SER A 117 -12.99 14.29 -6.77
CA SER A 117 -14.16 14.96 -7.41
C SER A 117 -15.48 14.19 -7.38
N VAL A 118 -15.65 13.21 -6.49
CA VAL A 118 -16.98 12.70 -6.14
C VAL A 118 -17.72 13.75 -5.33
N HIS A 119 -19.02 13.93 -5.58
CA HIS A 119 -19.83 14.91 -4.86
C HIS A 119 -19.82 14.63 -3.34
N SER A 120 -19.60 15.67 -2.52
CA SER A 120 -19.39 15.51 -1.07
C SER A 120 -20.53 14.78 -0.36
N LEU A 121 -21.80 15.05 -0.70
CA LEU A 121 -22.93 14.34 -0.08
C LEU A 121 -22.91 12.83 -0.38
N GLU A 122 -22.48 12.45 -1.58
CA GLU A 122 -22.34 11.04 -1.96
C GLU A 122 -21.13 10.41 -1.27
N ALA A 123 -19.98 11.08 -1.31
CA ALA A 123 -18.73 10.60 -0.69
C ALA A 123 -18.85 10.41 0.84
N GLN A 124 -19.64 11.26 1.51
CA GLN A 124 -19.88 11.17 2.96
C GLN A 124 -21.02 10.22 3.33
N HIS A 125 -21.85 9.80 2.36
CA HIS A 125 -22.98 8.91 2.61
C HIS A 125 -22.49 7.54 3.13
N TYR A 126 -23.09 7.08 4.24
CA TYR A 126 -22.64 5.87 4.94
C TYR A 126 -22.60 4.62 4.04
N LYS A 127 -23.55 4.48 3.11
CA LYS A 127 -23.62 3.34 2.19
C LYS A 127 -22.48 3.38 1.18
N PHE A 128 -22.19 4.56 0.63
CA PHE A 128 -21.08 4.74 -0.31
C PHE A 128 -19.74 4.49 0.38
N LYS A 129 -19.53 5.01 1.59
CA LYS A 129 -18.34 4.69 2.41
C LYS A 129 -18.18 3.19 2.69
N ASN A 130 -19.29 2.48 2.95
CA ASN A 130 -19.26 1.03 3.15
C ASN A 130 -18.87 0.28 1.86
N GLU A 131 -19.39 0.72 0.72
CA GLU A 131 -19.05 0.15 -0.58
C GLU A 131 -17.59 0.43 -0.97
N LEU A 132 -17.09 1.66 -0.75
CA LEU A 132 -15.67 2.00 -0.91
C LEU A 132 -14.77 1.11 -0.06
N TYR A 133 -15.14 0.91 1.20
CA TYR A 133 -14.41 0.02 2.10
C TYR A 133 -14.37 -1.42 1.58
N ASN A 134 -15.50 -1.95 1.11
CA ASN A 134 -15.55 -3.30 0.55
C ASN A 134 -14.73 -3.40 -0.76
N GLN A 135 -14.77 -2.38 -1.62
CA GLN A 135 -13.96 -2.31 -2.82
C GLN A 135 -12.46 -2.21 -2.51
N PHE A 136 -12.09 -1.47 -1.47
CA PHE A 136 -10.72 -1.41 -0.98
C PHE A 136 -10.26 -2.80 -0.50
N LEU A 137 -11.06 -3.49 0.32
CA LEU A 137 -10.74 -4.84 0.80
C LEU A 137 -10.58 -5.89 -0.30
N SER A 138 -11.25 -5.70 -1.45
CA SER A 138 -11.11 -6.59 -2.60
C SER A 138 -9.87 -6.29 -3.46
N SER A 139 -9.35 -5.05 -3.40
CA SER A 139 -8.27 -4.59 -4.27
C SER A 139 -6.91 -4.49 -3.56
N ALA A 140 -6.90 -4.26 -2.24
CA ALA A 140 -5.70 -4.06 -1.43
C ALA A 140 -5.11 -5.36 -0.84
N TYR A 141 -5.24 -6.47 -1.58
CA TYR A 141 -4.68 -7.74 -1.14
C TYR A 141 -3.14 -7.68 -1.14
N PHE A 142 -2.56 -8.12 -0.04
CA PHE A 142 -1.11 -8.27 0.10
C PHE A 142 -0.75 -9.74 -0.03
N GLU A 143 -0.03 -10.10 -1.08
CA GLU A 143 0.59 -11.43 -1.18
C GLU A 143 1.76 -11.50 -0.20
N PRO A 144 1.70 -12.36 0.83
CA PRO A 144 2.83 -12.53 1.74
C PRO A 144 3.99 -13.15 0.96
N ILE A 145 5.10 -12.43 0.86
CA ILE A 145 6.35 -13.03 0.40
C ILE A 145 6.70 -14.13 1.40
N LYS A 146 6.93 -15.36 0.90
CA LYS A 146 7.36 -16.47 1.77
C LYS A 146 8.72 -16.11 2.37
N PRO A 147 8.84 -15.97 3.70
CA PRO A 147 10.12 -15.68 4.31
C PRO A 147 11.06 -16.85 4.04
N ARG A 148 12.34 -16.57 3.79
CA ARG A 148 13.35 -17.63 3.77
C ARG A 148 13.47 -18.18 5.19
N SER A 149 13.41 -19.50 5.34
CA SER A 149 13.40 -20.16 6.65
C SER A 149 14.75 -20.13 7.37
N ASP A 150 15.81 -19.76 6.65
CA ASP A 150 17.21 -19.76 7.09
C ASP A 150 17.67 -18.40 7.61
N VAL A 151 16.87 -17.33 7.46
CA VAL A 151 17.29 -15.98 7.79
C VAL A 151 16.17 -15.19 8.47
N VAL A 152 16.50 -14.52 9.58
CA VAL A 152 15.63 -13.53 10.22
C VAL A 152 16.13 -12.12 9.87
N LEU A 153 15.24 -11.28 9.37
CA LEU A 153 15.51 -9.87 9.04
C LEU A 153 14.82 -8.94 10.02
N ILE A 154 15.58 -8.02 10.62
CA ILE A 154 15.06 -6.99 11.53
C ILE A 154 15.36 -5.62 10.93
N ASN A 155 14.32 -4.84 10.63
CA ASN A 155 14.50 -3.46 10.18
C ASN A 155 14.83 -2.54 11.35
N LEU A 156 15.91 -1.77 11.20
CA LEU A 156 16.38 -0.74 12.12
C LEU A 156 16.42 0.61 11.39
N GLN A 157 16.52 1.71 12.14
CA GLN A 157 16.59 3.05 11.53
C GLN A 157 17.82 3.24 10.62
N ASN A 158 18.90 2.49 10.87
CA ASN A 158 20.17 2.58 10.15
C ASN A 158 20.40 1.41 9.17
N GLY A 159 19.39 0.59 8.88
CA GLY A 159 19.50 -0.51 7.92
C GLY A 159 18.72 -1.76 8.35
N THR A 160 19.00 -2.89 7.71
CA THR A 160 18.39 -4.18 8.05
C THR A 160 19.46 -5.06 8.68
N PHE A 161 19.16 -5.61 9.86
CA PHE A 161 20.02 -6.57 10.55
C PHE A 161 19.60 -7.99 10.17
N GLU A 162 20.58 -8.80 9.77
CA GLU A 162 20.39 -10.18 9.33
C GLU A 162 20.91 -11.14 10.40
N ILE A 163 20.11 -12.17 10.73
CA ILE A 163 20.50 -13.26 11.62
C ILE A 163 20.46 -14.56 10.80
N SER A 164 21.61 -15.23 10.72
CA SER A 164 21.86 -16.49 9.98
C SER A 164 22.59 -17.50 10.86
#